data_AF-A0A354GVF6-F1
#
_entry.id   AF-A0A354GVF6-F1
#
_cell.length_a   1.000
_cell.length_b   1.000
_cell.length_c   1.000
_cell.angle_alpha   90.00
_cell.angle_beta   90.00
_cell.angle_gamma   90.00
#
_symmetry.space_group_name_H-M   'P 1'
#
loop_
_entity.id
_entity.type
_entity.pdbx_description
1 polymer ?
#
loop_
_entity_poly.entity_id
_entity_poly.type
_entity_poly.pdbx_seq_one_letter_code
_entity_poly.pdbx_strand_id
1 'polypeptide(L)' 'RIKNIVDELGGERIDIVRWNDALQVLIPNALQPAQVEEVFLYPRLGRAIVLVKEDQLSLA' A
#
# COMPACT_ATOMS: atom_id res chain seq x y z
N ARG A 1 -8.17 -0.26 -21.10
CA ARG A 1 -6.90 0.48 -20.90
C ARG A 1 -6.05 -0.25 -19.86
N ILE A 2 -6.43 -0.31 -18.58
CA ILE A 2 -5.68 -1.08 -17.57
C ILE A 2 -5.65 -2.58 -17.89
N LYS A 3 -6.79 -3.19 -18.25
CA LYS A 3 -6.86 -4.61 -18.64
C LYS A 3 -5.86 -4.99 -19.73
N ASN A 4 -5.77 -4.19 -20.79
CA ASN A 4 -4.82 -4.43 -21.89
C ASN A 4 -3.36 -4.45 -21.40
N ILE A 5 -3.00 -3.58 -20.45
CA ILE A 5 -1.65 -3.54 -19.85
C ILE A 5 -1.41 -4.82 -19.02
N VAL A 6 -2.41 -5.24 -18.25
CA VAL A 6 -2.33 -6.51 -17.47
C VAL A 6 -2.17 -7.70 -18.41
N ASP A 7 -2.90 -7.73 -19.52
CA ASP A 7 -2.81 -8.80 -20.52
C ASP A 7 -1.43 -8.81 -21.22
N GLU A 8 -0.87 -7.63 -21.52
CA GLU A 8 0.50 -7.47 -22.05
C GLU A 8 1.58 -7.93 -21.06
N LEU A 9 1.34 -7.78 -19.76
CA LEU A 9 2.20 -8.27 -18.68
C LEU A 9 1.92 -9.72 -18.27
N GLY A 10 1.16 -10.48 -19.08
CA GLY A 10 0.94 -11.91 -18.83
C GLY A 10 0.07 -12.20 -17.60
N GLY A 11 -0.82 -11.28 -17.23
CA GLY A 11 -1.72 -11.43 -16.09
C GLY A 11 -1.09 -11.07 -14.74
N GLU A 12 0.05 -10.38 -14.74
CA GLU A 12 0.65 -9.84 -13.51
C GLU A 12 -0.34 -8.94 -12.76
N ARG A 13 -0.39 -9.07 -11.43
CA ARG A 13 -1.24 -8.22 -10.59
C ARG A 13 -0.63 -6.83 -10.48
N ILE A 14 -1.41 -5.81 -10.83
CA ILE A 14 -1.01 -4.42 -10.79
C ILE A 14 -1.90 -3.67 -9.80
N ASP A 15 -1.29 -3.08 -8.78
CA ASP A 15 -1.96 -2.17 -7.87
C ASP A 15 -1.69 -0.71 -8.28
N ILE A 16 -2.77 0.05 -8.46
CA ILE A 16 -2.73 1.46 -8.83
C ILE A 16 -3.24 2.27 -7.65
N VAL A 17 -2.34 3.02 -7.02
CA VAL A 17 -2.62 3.77 -5.80
C VAL A 17 -2.47 5.26 -6.03
N ARG A 18 -3.18 6.08 -5.24
CA ARG A 18 -3.04 7.54 -5.32
C ARG A 18 -1.73 7.96 -4.67
N TRP A 19 -0.89 8.66 -5.43
CA TRP A 19 0.31 9.29 -4.89
C TRP A 19 -0.03 10.39 -3.89
N ASN A 20 0.84 10.55 -2.89
CA ASN A 20 0.85 11.70 -1.98
C ASN A 20 2.28 11.89 -1.45
N ASP A 21 2.70 13.14 -1.27
CA ASP A 21 4.04 13.43 -0.73
C ASP A 21 4.13 13.19 0.78
N ALA A 22 3.00 13.24 1.48
CA ALA A 22 2.94 12.87 2.89
C ALA A 22 2.90 11.34 3.03
N LEU A 23 3.94 10.78 3.65
CA LEU A 23 4.04 9.33 3.90
C LEU A 23 2.88 8.80 4.75
N GLN A 24 2.31 9.65 5.60
CA GLN A 24 1.11 9.33 6.39
C GLN A 24 -0.11 9.03 5.52
N VAL A 25 -0.13 9.50 4.26
CA VAL A 25 -1.19 9.24 3.28
C VAL A 25 -0.76 8.19 2.26
N LEU A 26 0.49 8.25 1.80
CA LEU A 26 1.01 7.33 0.79
C LEU A 26 1.08 5.89 1.27
N ILE A 27 1.52 5.66 2.51
CA ILE A 27 1.68 4.30 3.06
C ILE A 27 0.32 3.59 3.16
N PRO A 28 -0.75 4.18 3.74
CA PRO A 28 -2.07 3.57 3.71
C PRO A 28 -2.62 3.31 2.30
N ASN A 29 -2.35 4.19 1.34
CA ASN A 29 -2.77 3.97 -0.05
C ASN A 29 -2.06 2.76 -0.66
N ALA A 30 -0.78 2.57 -0.36
CA ALA A 30 0.03 1.47 -0.87
C ALA A 30 -0.34 0.11 -0.25
N LEU A 31 -0.92 0.09 0.96
CA LEU A 31 -1.34 -1.12 1.67
C LEU A 31 -2.79 -1.52 1.38
N GLN A 32 -3.48 -0.86 0.44
CA GLN A 32 -4.81 -1.30 0.04
C GLN A 32 -4.76 -2.74 -0.51
N PRO A 33 -5.71 -3.60 -0.13
CA PRO A 33 -7.00 -3.29 0.48
C PRO A 33 -7.02 -3.23 2.02
N ALA A 34 -5.90 -3.49 2.70
CA ALA A 34 -5.86 -3.50 4.16
C ALA A 34 -6.17 -2.14 4.76
N GLN A 35 -6.95 -2.14 5.84
CA GLN A 35 -7.27 -0.92 6.59
C GLN A 35 -6.20 -0.63 7.65
N VAL A 36 -5.51 0.49 7.48
CA VAL A 36 -4.47 0.97 8.41
C VAL A 36 -5.10 1.79 9.53
N GLU A 37 -4.76 1.47 10.78
CA GLU A 37 -5.16 2.25 11.95
C GLU A 37 -4.16 3.38 12.24
N GLU A 38 -2.86 3.10 12.19
CA GLU A 38 -1.83 4.08 12.51
C GLU A 38 -0.51 3.80 11.77
N VAL A 39 0.24 4.87 11.49
CA VAL A 39 1.56 4.80 10.85
C VAL A 39 2.58 5.59 11.67
N PHE A 40 3.58 4.90 12.19
CA PHE A 40 4.73 5.49 12.87
C PHE A 40 5.93 5.57 11.92
N LEU A 41 6.44 6.77 11.69
CA LEU A 41 7.59 6.99 10.81
C LEU A 41 8.89 7.09 11.61
N TYR A 42 9.92 6.40 11.14
CA TYR A 42 11.29 6.46 11.68
C TYR A 42 12.27 6.87 10.57
N PRO A 43 12.30 8.16 10.18
CA PRO A 43 13.04 8.61 8.99
C PRO A 43 14.55 8.32 9.05
N ARG A 44 15.14 8.45 10.24
CA ARG A 44 16.58 8.16 10.44
C ARG A 44 16.94 6.69 10.20
N LEU A 45 15.97 5.79 10.33
CA LEU A 45 16.13 4.36 10.07
C LEU A 45 15.59 3.95 8.70
N GLY A 46 14.93 4.85 7.97
CA GLY A 46 14.22 4.54 6.72
C GLY A 46 13.11 3.51 6.90
N ARG A 47 12.41 3.52 8.04
CA ARG A 47 11.39 2.52 8.40
C ARG A 47 10.06 3.16 8.76
N ALA A 48 8.98 2.41 8.57
CA ALA A 48 7.66 2.70 9.12
C ALA A 48 7.14 1.48 9.86
N ILE A 49 6.42 1.70 10.96
CA ILE A 49 5.61 0.67 11.64
C ILE A 49 4.16 1.01 11.37
N VAL A 50 3.42 0.05 10.85
CA VAL A 50 2.00 0.20 10.52
C VAL A 50 1.18 -0.68 11.45
N LEU A 51 0.20 -0.10 12.11
CA LEU A 51 -0.76 -0.84 12.93
C LEU A 51 -1.99 -1.15 12.10
N VAL A 52 -2.40 -2.41 12.13
CA VAL A 52 -3.60 -2.94 11.49
C VAL A 52 -4.31 -3.85 12.48
N LYS A 53 -5.61 -4.05 12.28
CA LYS A 53 -6.36 -5.08 13.00
C LYS A 53 -5.90 -6.47 12.57
N GLU A 54 -6.10 -7.46 13.44
CA GLU A 54 -5.66 -8.83 13.21
C GLU A 54 -6.29 -9.44 11.93
N ASP A 55 -7.55 -9.14 11.64
CA ASP A 55 -8.25 -9.60 10.44
C ASP A 55 -7.70 -8.97 9.14
N GLN A 56 -6.99 -7.86 9.25
CA GLN A 56 -6.34 -7.16 8.13
C GLN A 56 -4.90 -7.61 7.92
N LEU A 57 -4.30 -8.36 8.86
CA LEU A 57 -2.88 -8.74 8.80
C LEU A 57 -2.53 -9.60 7.58
N SER A 58 -3.45 -10.43 7.09
CA SER A 58 -3.24 -11.26 5.89
C SER A 58 -3.46 -10.51 4.57
N LEU A 59 -4.10 -9.35 4.64
CA LEU A 59 -4.38 -8.48 3.50
C LEU A 59 -3.30 -7.41 3.30
N ALA A 60 -2.54 -7.11 4.36
CA ALA A 60 -1.45 -6.12 4.39
C ALA A 60 -0.11 -6.76 3.98
#